data_AF-A0A2E3V2P4-F1
#
_entry.id   AF-A0A2E3V2P4-F1
#
_cell.length_a   1.000
_cell.length_b   1.000
_cell.length_c   1.000
_cell.angle_alpha   90.00
_cell.angle_beta   90.00
_cell.angle_gamma   90.00
#
_symmetry.space_group_name_H-M   'P 1'
#
loop_
_entity.id
_entity.type
_entity.pdbx_description
1 polymer ?
#
loop_
_entity_poly.entity_id
_entity_poly.type
_entity_poly.pdbx_seq_one_letter_code
_entity_poly.pdbx_strand_id
1 'polypeptide(L)'
;MAKDDPVRFGAEFGPKRTGSSTGVSLSTFKTLVWVSNLGGLLLVVIALELMMVHGEFEMALGFMVAGVIVAMFPSNYEIVGMEGIEIESGEKGNSELEQKSDD
;
A
#
# COMPACT_ATOMS: atom_id res chain seq x y z
N MET A 1 16.36 -3.43 45.38
CA MET A 1 15.15 -3.35 44.52
C MET A 1 15.14 -1.96 43.92
N ALA A 2 15.60 -1.84 42.67
CA ALA A 2 15.56 -0.58 41.93
C ALA A 2 14.15 -0.40 41.37
N LYS A 3 13.66 0.84 41.40
CA LYS A 3 12.30 1.25 41.05
C LYS A 3 11.98 0.81 39.61
N ASP A 4 10.95 0.00 39.45
CA ASP A 4 10.36 -0.33 38.15
C ASP A 4 9.85 0.95 37.49
N ASP A 5 10.40 1.27 36.32
CA ASP A 5 9.80 2.26 35.43
C ASP A 5 8.39 1.77 35.03
N PRO A 6 7.38 2.67 34.99
CA PRO A 6 6.02 2.26 34.66
C PRO A 6 5.97 1.69 33.25
N VAL A 7 5.66 0.40 33.16
CA VAL A 7 5.38 -0.29 31.90
C VAL A 7 4.13 0.35 31.30
N ARG A 8 4.31 1.14 30.23
CA ARG A 8 3.19 1.67 29.45
C ARG A 8 2.60 0.52 28.64
N PHE A 9 1.45 0.02 29.06
CA PHE A 9 0.62 -0.86 28.25
C PHE A 9 0.48 -0.26 26.85
N GLY A 10 0.94 -1.00 25.83
CA GLY A 10 1.00 -0.56 24.44
C GLY A 10 2.41 -0.49 23.84
N ALA A 11 3.46 -0.35 24.66
CA ALA A 11 4.85 -0.36 24.16
C ALA A 11 5.28 -1.73 23.60
N GLU A 12 4.64 -2.81 24.06
CA GLU A 12 4.85 -4.18 23.60
C GLU A 12 3.81 -4.68 22.59
N PHE A 13 2.81 -3.84 22.29
CA PHE A 13 1.88 -3.98 21.16
C PHE A 13 2.30 -3.13 19.95
N GLY A 14 3.52 -2.58 19.96
CA GLY A 14 4.16 -2.12 18.72
C GLY A 14 4.41 -3.33 17.82
N PRO A 15 4.24 -3.22 16.49
CA PRO A 15 4.40 -4.34 15.57
C PRO A 15 5.72 -5.07 15.84
N LYS A 16 5.65 -6.29 16.37
CA LYS A 16 6.84 -7.15 16.47
C LYS A 16 7.29 -7.39 15.04
N ARG A 17 8.41 -6.80 14.65
CA ARG A 17 9.02 -6.98 13.33
C ARG A 17 9.38 -8.45 13.16
N THR A 18 8.45 -9.23 12.64
CA THR A 18 8.77 -10.55 12.10
C THR A 18 9.60 -10.29 10.85
N GLY A 19 10.89 -10.66 10.89
CA GLY A 19 11.90 -10.32 9.89
C GLY A 19 11.71 -10.92 8.49
N SER A 20 10.48 -11.20 8.06
CA SER A 20 10.16 -11.69 6.71
C SER A 20 9.28 -10.74 5.89
N SER A 21 8.88 -9.58 6.42
CA SER A 21 8.14 -8.60 5.62
C SER A 21 9.13 -7.77 4.81
N THR A 22 9.11 -7.94 3.48
CA THR A 22 9.89 -7.10 2.56
C THR A 22 9.25 -5.72 2.53
N GLY A 23 9.62 -4.90 3.52
CA GLY A 23 9.15 -3.54 3.63
C GLY A 23 9.61 -2.68 2.46
N VAL A 24 8.67 -2.04 1.77
CA VAL A 24 8.96 -1.09 0.69
C VAL A 24 8.50 0.31 1.09
N SER A 25 9.13 1.35 0.53
CA SER A 25 8.70 2.73 0.75
C SER A 25 7.37 3.02 0.03
N LEU A 26 6.69 4.11 0.40
CA LEU A 26 5.43 4.54 -0.24
C LEU A 26 5.58 4.79 -1.75
N SER A 27 6.73 5.34 -2.19
CA SER A 27 7.00 5.59 -3.62
C SER A 27 7.20 4.29 -4.40
N THR A 28 7.87 3.30 -3.80
CA THR A 28 8.03 1.96 -4.37
C THR A 28 6.70 1.21 -4.40
N PHE A 29 5.90 1.30 -3.34
CA PHE A 29 4.55 0.73 -3.30
C PHE A 29 3.66 1.30 -4.41
N LYS A 30 3.65 2.62 -4.60
CA LYS A 30 2.88 3.27 -5.67
C LYS A 30 3.32 2.79 -7.06
N THR A 31 4.62 2.62 -7.26
CA THR A 31 5.16 2.10 -8.53
C THR A 31 4.78 0.64 -8.75
N LEU A 32 4.85 -0.19 -7.70
CA LEU A 32 4.41 -1.60 -7.73
C LEU A 32 2.94 -1.73 -8.12
N VAL A 33 2.06 -0.92 -7.51
CA VAL A 33 0.63 -0.88 -7.86
C VAL A 33 0.43 -0.51 -9.32
N TRP A 34 1.16 0.48 -9.83
CA TRP A 34 1.02 0.92 -11.22
C TRP A 34 1.50 -0.13 -12.22
N VAL A 35 2.69 -0.68 -12.00
CA VAL A 35 3.29 -1.67 -12.92
C VAL A 35 2.47 -2.96 -12.93
N SER A 36 2.02 -3.42 -11.76
CA SER A 36 1.19 -4.63 -11.65
C SER A 36 -0.21 -4.45 -12.25
N ASN A 37 -0.91 -3.34 -12.01
CA ASN A 37 -2.21 -3.10 -12.63
C ASN A 37 -2.11 -2.98 -14.15
N LEU A 38 -1.10 -2.25 -14.65
CA LEU A 38 -0.88 -2.13 -16.10
C LEU A 38 -0.51 -3.49 -16.73
N GLY A 39 0.36 -4.25 -16.08
CA GLY A 39 0.74 -5.59 -16.52
C GLY A 39 -0.43 -6.59 -16.48
N GLY A 40 -1.23 -6.57 -15.42
CA GLY A 40 -2.43 -7.40 -15.29
C GLY A 40 -3.47 -7.07 -16.36
N LEU A 41 -3.69 -5.77 -16.63
CA LEU A 41 -4.59 -5.33 -17.71
C LEU A 41 -4.06 -5.76 -19.09
N LEU A 42 -2.75 -5.71 -19.33
CA LEU A 42 -2.15 -6.19 -20.56
C LEU A 42 -2.38 -7.70 -20.75
N LEU A 43 -2.22 -8.51 -19.70
CA LEU A 43 -2.50 -9.94 -19.75
C LEU A 43 -3.98 -10.23 -20.02
N VAL A 44 -4.90 -9.41 -19.50
CA VAL A 44 -6.33 -9.51 -19.82
C VAL A 44 -6.61 -9.19 -21.30
N VAL A 45 -5.96 -8.17 -21.86
CA VAL A 45 -6.11 -7.84 -23.29
C VAL A 45 -5.61 -9.01 -24.15
N ILE A 46 -4.46 -9.60 -23.82
CA ILE A 46 -3.93 -10.78 -24.52
C ILE A 46 -4.87 -11.98 -24.37
N ALA A 47 -5.42 -12.21 -23.18
CA ALA A 47 -6.40 -13.28 -22.96
C ALA A 47 -7.65 -13.09 -23.83
N LEU A 48 -8.17 -11.86 -23.92
CA LEU A 48 -9.31 -11.53 -24.76
C LEU A 48 -9.00 -11.71 -26.25
N GLU A 49 -7.80 -11.34 -26.70
CA GLU A 49 -7.34 -11.58 -28.07
C GLU A 49 -7.27 -13.07 -28.39
N LEU A 50 -6.66 -13.88 -27.52
CA LEU A 50 -6.59 -15.34 -27.67
C LEU A 50 -7.97 -15.98 -27.68
N MET A 51 -8.90 -15.50 -26.84
CA MET A 51 -10.26 -16.00 -26.76
C MET A 51 -11.12 -15.63 -27.98
N MET A 52 -11.09 -14.37 -28.41
CA MET A 52 -11.97 -13.85 -29.47
C MET A 52 -11.44 -14.06 -30.88
N VAL A 53 -10.11 -13.98 -31.08
CA VAL A 53 -9.49 -14.01 -32.40
C VAL A 53 -8.98 -15.41 -32.74
N HIS A 54 -8.25 -16.03 -31.81
CA HIS A 54 -7.60 -17.33 -32.04
C HIS A 54 -8.47 -18.52 -31.62
N GLY A 55 -9.47 -18.31 -30.76
CA GLY A 55 -10.34 -19.38 -30.24
C GLY A 55 -9.63 -20.31 -29.24
N GLU A 56 -8.47 -19.91 -28.72
CA GLU A 56 -7.63 -20.70 -27.83
C GLU A 56 -8.05 -20.49 -26.36
N PHE A 57 -9.18 -21.08 -25.99
CA PHE A 57 -9.82 -20.84 -24.69
C PHE A 57 -8.96 -21.29 -23.49
N GLU A 58 -8.22 -22.40 -23.59
CA GLU A 58 -7.39 -22.92 -22.50
C GLU A 58 -6.21 -21.99 -22.17
N MET A 59 -5.52 -21.49 -23.21
CA MET A 59 -4.44 -20.51 -23.01
C MET A 59 -4.99 -19.16 -22.55
N ALA A 60 -6.11 -18.69 -23.13
CA ALA A 60 -6.77 -17.47 -22.70
C ALA A 60 -7.15 -17.50 -21.20
N LEU A 61 -7.69 -18.63 -20.73
CA LEU A 61 -8.00 -18.83 -19.31
C LEU A 61 -6.72 -18.76 -18.44
N GLY A 62 -5.62 -19.36 -18.90
CA GLY A 62 -4.32 -19.26 -18.24
C GLY A 62 -3.83 -17.82 -18.10
N PHE A 63 -3.92 -17.03 -19.16
CA PHE A 63 -3.57 -15.60 -19.15
C PHE A 63 -4.49 -14.78 -18.24
N MET A 64 -5.78 -15.11 -18.18
CA MET A 64 -6.73 -14.44 -17.28
C MET A 64 -6.38 -14.68 -15.81
N VAL A 65 -6.09 -15.93 -15.43
CA VAL A 65 -5.66 -16.27 -14.07
C VAL A 65 -4.33 -15.61 -13.74
N ALA A 66 -3.36 -15.62 -14.67
CA ALA A 66 -2.08 -14.94 -14.50
C ALA A 66 -2.27 -13.42 -14.30
N GLY A 67 -3.18 -12.79 -15.05
CA GLY A 67 -3.53 -11.38 -14.90
C GLY A 67 -4.03 -11.03 -13.50
N VAL A 68 -4.88 -11.88 -12.92
CA VAL A 68 -5.36 -11.70 -11.53
C VAL A 68 -4.23 -11.83 -10.52
N ILE A 69 -3.36 -12.84 -10.67
CA ILE A 69 -2.20 -13.04 -9.78
C ILE A 69 -1.28 -11.82 -9.82
N VAL A 70 -1.00 -11.29 -11.01
CA VAL A 70 -0.16 -10.10 -11.19
C VAL A 70 -0.84 -8.87 -10.58
N ALA A 71 -2.14 -8.68 -10.78
CA ALA A 71 -2.88 -7.56 -10.19
C ALA A 71 -2.93 -7.61 -8.65
N MET A 72 -2.90 -8.81 -8.07
CA MET A 72 -2.81 -9.00 -6.61
C MET A 72 -1.40 -8.80 -6.04
N PHE A 73 -0.37 -8.75 -6.88
CA PHE A 73 1.02 -8.62 -6.44
C PHE A 73 1.29 -7.48 -5.42
N PRO A 74 0.67 -6.29 -5.53
CA PRO A 74 0.89 -5.21 -4.55
C PRO A 74 0.42 -5.53 -3.13
N SER A 75 -0.60 -6.38 -2.95
CA SER A 75 -1.14 -6.67 -1.61
C SER A 75 -0.20 -7.53 -0.75
N ASN A 76 0.87 -8.08 -1.34
CA ASN A 76 1.87 -8.87 -0.64
C ASN A 76 3.02 -8.04 -0.05
N TYR A 77 3.03 -6.72 -0.26
CA TYR A 77 4.07 -5.82 0.24
C TYR A 77 3.54 -4.94 1.37
N GLU A 78 4.31 -4.85 2.45
CA GLU A 78 4.03 -3.95 3.56
C GLU A 78 4.75 -2.61 3.35
N ILE A 79 4.06 -1.50 3.57
CA ILE A 79 4.63 -0.17 3.49
C ILE A 79 5.38 0.11 4.80
N VAL A 80 6.71 0.08 4.76
CA VAL A 80 7.55 0.39 5.93
C VAL A 80 7.89 1.88 5.93
N GLY A 81 7.74 2.54 7.08
CA GLY A 81 8.09 3.95 7.26
C GLY A 81 6.92 4.94 7.25
N MET A 82 5.68 4.48 7.45
CA MET A 82 4.55 5.37 7.81
C MET A 82 4.50 5.74 9.31
N GLU A 83 5.46 5.27 10.13
CA GLU A 83 5.68 5.82 11.48
C GLU A 83 6.44 7.15 11.34
N GLY A 84 5.72 8.26 11.19
CA GLY A 84 6.30 9.60 11.28
C GLY A 84 5.84 10.63 10.23
N ILE A 85 4.98 10.26 9.28
CA ILE A 85 4.31 11.24 8.44
C ILE A 85 2.95 11.50 9.11
N GLU A 86 2.91 12.51 9.97
CA GLU A 86 1.65 13.18 10.27
C GLU A 86 1.03 13.57 8.94
N ILE A 87 -0.11 12.95 8.64
CA ILE A 87 -0.95 13.40 7.55
C ILE A 87 -1.41 14.79 7.98
N GLU A 88 -0.73 15.84 7.52
CA GLU A 88 -1.29 17.19 7.45
C GLU A 88 -2.51 17.10 6.54
N SER A 89 -3.61 16.65 7.14
CA SER A 89 -4.94 16.75 6.59
C SER A 89 -5.14 18.25 6.39
N GLY A 90 -5.21 18.65 5.12
CA GLY A 90 -5.44 20.03 4.77
C GLY A 90 -6.73 20.53 5.40
N GLU A 91 -6.59 21.31 6.47
CA GLU A 91 -7.62 22.22 6.93
C GLU A 91 -7.08 23.63 6.73
N LYS A 92 -7.38 24.18 5.55
CA LYS A 92 -7.25 25.61 5.32
C LYS A 92 -8.22 26.34 6.26
N GLY A 93 -7.67 27.22 7.06
CA GLY A 93 -8.28 28.53 7.29
C GLY A 93 -8.87 28.76 8.67
N ASN A 94 -8.33 29.83 9.27
CA ASN A 94 -9.02 30.77 10.15
C ASN A 94 -8.90 30.57 11.66
N SER A 95 -7.73 30.89 12.22
CA SER A 95 -7.62 31.26 13.64
C SER A 95 -6.40 32.14 13.94
N GLU A 96 -6.10 33.14 13.10
CA GLU A 96 -4.97 34.07 13.32
C GLU A 96 -5.42 35.52 13.63
N LEU A 97 -6.68 35.75 14.01
CA LEU A 97 -7.20 37.09 14.30
C LEU A 97 -7.74 37.30 15.73
N GLU A 98 -7.60 36.36 16.66
CA GLU A 98 -8.09 36.54 18.04
C GLU A 98 -6.99 36.83 19.07
N GLN A 99 -5.77 37.15 18.64
CA GLN A 99 -4.64 37.40 19.54
C GLN A 99 -3.89 38.69 19.21
N LYS A 100 -4.63 39.76 18.88
CA LYS A 100 -4.10 41.13 18.84
C LYS A 100 -5.17 42.15 19.28
N SER A 101 -5.77 41.89 20.43
CA SER A 101 -6.74 42.81 21.06
C SER A 101 -6.40 43.17 22.51
N ASP A 102 -5.44 42.48 23.14
CA ASP A 102 -5.15 42.61 24.58
C ASP A 102 -3.67 42.89 24.88
N ASP A 103 -3.02 43.75 24.08
CA ASP A 103 -1.79 44.46 24.49
C ASP A 103 -1.74 45.87 23.89
#